data_AF-A0A822EL84-F1
#
_entry.id   AF-A0A822EL84-F1
#
_cell.length_a   1.000
_cell.length_b   1.000
_cell.length_c   1.000
_cell.angle_alpha   90.00
_cell.angle_beta   90.00
_cell.angle_gamma   90.00
#
_symmetry.space_group_name_H-M   'P 1'
#
loop_
_entity.id
_entity.type
_entity.pdbx_description
1 polymer ?
#
loop_
_entity_poly.entity_id
_entity_poly.type
_entity_poly.pdbx_seq_one_letter_code
_entity_poly.pdbx_strand_id
1 'polypeptide(L)'
;ISCKNLRPCDSNGLSDPYVEVQLCPRFLYPHIEKQQTSIVKKSLNPQFNEKFEFRLTEKECSLSGGIVHFVVMDHDLMWSNDFEGEAFLEIWKITGINTDNRVADELKQIELALTHPKG
;
A
#
# COMPACT_ATOMS: atom_id res chain seq x y z
N ILE A 1 0.40 8.93 2.16
CA ILE A 1 0.48 8.07 0.95
C ILE A 1 -0.13 8.82 -0.23
N SER A 2 0.40 8.63 -1.44
CA SER A 2 -0.08 9.28 -2.68
C SER A 2 0.30 8.44 -3.90
N CYS A 3 -0.47 8.55 -4.99
CA CYS A 3 -0.13 8.00 -6.29
C CYS A 3 0.08 9.12 -7.31
N LYS A 4 0.81 8.84 -8.39
CA LYS A 4 1.06 9.77 -9.49
C LYS A 4 0.92 9.05 -10.82
N ASN A 5 0.36 9.74 -11.81
CA ASN A 5 0.22 9.26 -13.19
C ASN A 5 -0.49 7.90 -13.29
N LEU A 6 -1.59 7.76 -12.56
CA LEU A 6 -2.45 6.58 -12.66
C LEU A 6 -3.09 6.44 -14.05
N ARG A 7 -3.55 5.24 -14.40
CA ARG A 7 -4.20 4.98 -15.70
C ARG A 7 -5.68 5.35 -15.59
N PRO A 8 -6.25 6.06 -16.56
CA PRO A 8 -7.68 6.34 -16.54
C PRO A 8 -8.47 5.05 -16.70
N CYS A 9 -9.23 4.68 -15.68
CA CYS A 9 -10.10 3.50 -15.69
C CYS A 9 -11.55 3.90 -16.02
N ASP A 10 -12.01 5.09 -15.61
CA ASP A 10 -13.35 5.56 -15.91
C ASP A 10 -13.52 6.09 -17.34
N SER A 11 -14.75 5.97 -17.85
CA SER A 11 -15.21 6.62 -19.09
C SER A 11 -15.04 8.16 -19.12
N ASN A 12 -14.91 8.79 -17.95
CA ASN A 12 -14.67 10.22 -17.81
C ASN A 12 -13.19 10.61 -18.03
N GLY A 13 -12.29 9.63 -18.23
CA GLY A 13 -10.86 9.84 -18.42
C GLY A 13 -10.07 10.05 -17.12
N LEU A 14 -10.66 9.73 -15.96
CA LEU A 14 -10.07 9.80 -14.62
C LEU A 14 -10.28 8.44 -13.92
N SER A 15 -10.04 8.39 -12.61
CA SER A 15 -10.32 7.26 -11.73
C SER A 15 -10.78 7.82 -10.37
N ASP A 16 -11.49 7.02 -9.58
CA ASP A 16 -11.81 7.21 -8.16
C ASP A 16 -10.91 6.30 -7.28
N PRO A 17 -9.58 6.52 -7.23
CA PRO A 17 -8.64 5.58 -6.63
C PRO A 17 -8.73 5.49 -5.10
N TYR A 18 -8.43 4.30 -4.58
CA TYR A 18 -8.09 4.02 -3.19
C TYR A 18 -6.97 2.98 -3.10
N VAL A 19 -6.28 2.90 -1.95
CA VAL A 19 -5.18 1.94 -1.74
C VAL A 19 -5.53 0.97 -0.62
N GLU A 20 -5.53 -0.32 -0.92
CA GLU A 20 -5.52 -1.39 0.09
C GLU A 20 -4.07 -1.69 0.50
N VAL A 21 -3.84 -1.83 1.81
CA VAL A 21 -2.54 -2.14 2.41
C VAL A 21 -2.68 -3.38 3.27
N GLN A 22 -1.88 -4.41 2.99
CA GLN A 22 -1.89 -5.67 3.73
C GLN A 22 -0.49 -6.22 3.96
N LEU A 23 -0.29 -6.95 5.06
CA LEU A 23 0.94 -7.71 5.28
C LEU A 23 0.85 -9.08 4.62
N CYS A 24 1.94 -9.49 3.99
CA CYS A 24 2.06 -10.72 3.24
C CYS A 24 3.35 -11.48 3.60
N PRO A 25 3.34 -12.82 3.51
CA PRO A 25 2.19 -13.69 3.27
C PRO A 25 1.19 -13.68 4.44
N ARG A 26 -0.12 -13.76 4.14
CA ARG A 26 -1.18 -13.68 5.18
C ARG A 26 -1.05 -14.71 6.29
N PHE A 27 -0.52 -15.90 6.00
CA PHE A 27 -0.33 -16.94 7.02
C PHE A 27 0.77 -16.59 8.04
N LEU A 28 1.67 -15.66 7.73
CA LEU A 28 2.65 -15.13 8.70
C LEU A 28 2.06 -14.05 9.60
N TYR A 29 1.01 -13.37 9.14
CA TYR A 29 0.34 -12.26 9.84
C TYR A 29 -1.17 -12.49 9.98
N PRO A 30 -1.63 -13.67 10.48
CA PRO A 30 -3.03 -14.08 10.39
C PRO A 30 -3.99 -13.22 11.22
N HIS A 31 -3.46 -12.45 12.17
CA HIS A 31 -4.22 -11.58 13.07
C HIS A 31 -4.19 -10.11 12.63
N ILE A 32 -3.50 -9.80 11.53
CA ILE A 32 -3.39 -8.44 10.99
C ILE A 32 -4.37 -8.29 9.84
N GLU A 33 -5.35 -7.42 10.03
CA GLU A 33 -6.35 -7.11 9.00
C GLU A 33 -5.79 -6.17 7.93
N LYS A 34 -6.36 -6.27 6.72
CA LYS A 34 -6.09 -5.30 5.65
C LYS A 34 -6.67 -3.94 6.03
N GLN A 35 -5.94 -2.88 5.71
CA GLN A 35 -6.40 -1.50 5.88
C GLN A 35 -6.57 -0.85 4.50
N GLN A 36 -7.38 0.19 4.40
CA GLN A 36 -7.61 0.89 3.13
C GLN A 36 -7.68 2.40 3.35
N THR A 37 -7.30 3.17 2.34
CA THR A 37 -7.49 4.62 2.34
C THR A 37 -8.96 4.97 2.11
N SER A 38 -9.28 6.25 2.31
CA SER A 38 -10.44 6.87 1.70
C SER A 38 -10.31 6.90 0.18
N ILE A 39 -11.45 6.94 -0.51
CA ILE A 39 -11.54 7.09 -1.96
C ILE A 39 -11.33 8.56 -2.32
N VAL A 40 -10.41 8.83 -3.25
CA VAL A 40 -10.21 10.16 -3.82
C VAL A 40 -10.89 10.20 -5.19
N LYS A 41 -11.93 11.02 -5.34
CA LYS A 41 -12.70 11.03 -6.58
C LYS A 41 -11.99 11.75 -7.72
N LYS A 42 -12.14 11.24 -8.94
CA LYS A 42 -11.81 11.89 -10.21
C LYS A 42 -10.37 12.41 -10.25
N SER A 43 -9.40 11.57 -9.92
CA SER A 43 -7.99 11.96 -9.87
C SER A 43 -7.05 10.86 -10.32
N LEU A 44 -6.14 11.19 -11.25
CA LEU A 44 -5.00 10.34 -11.62
C LEU A 44 -3.76 10.59 -10.75
N ASN A 45 -3.83 11.53 -9.82
CA ASN A 45 -2.75 11.91 -8.91
C ASN A 45 -3.28 12.09 -7.47
N PRO A 46 -3.89 11.04 -6.88
CA PRO A 46 -4.53 11.15 -5.59
C PRO A 46 -3.51 11.39 -4.48
N GLN A 47 -3.85 12.31 -3.57
CA GLN A 47 -3.18 12.47 -2.29
C GLN A 47 -4.11 11.98 -1.19
N PHE A 48 -3.77 10.84 -0.59
CA PHE A 48 -4.56 10.28 0.51
C PHE A 48 -4.21 10.94 1.83
N ASN A 49 -2.92 11.26 2.04
CA ASN A 49 -2.40 11.84 3.30
C ASN A 49 -2.74 11.03 4.57
N GLU A 50 -3.14 9.77 4.40
CA GLU A 50 -3.43 8.83 5.48
C GLU A 50 -2.18 8.08 5.93
N LYS A 51 -2.26 7.57 7.17
CA LYS A 51 -1.23 6.77 7.85
C LYS A 51 -1.83 5.42 8.22
N PHE A 52 -1.05 4.36 8.09
CA PHE A 52 -1.42 3.01 8.50
C PHE A 52 -0.51 2.56 9.64
N GLU A 53 -1.08 1.83 10.61
CA GLU A 53 -0.35 1.28 11.74
C GLU A 53 -0.60 -0.22 11.81
N PHE A 54 0.47 -1.01 11.79
CA PHE A 54 0.42 -2.46 12.02
C PHE A 54 1.21 -2.78 13.28
N ARG A 55 0.61 -3.53 14.20
CA ARG A 55 1.26 -3.93 15.46
C ARG A 55 1.82 -5.32 15.31
N LEU A 56 3.14 -5.43 15.27
CA LEU A 56 3.85 -6.68 15.10
C LEU A 56 4.69 -7.01 16.33
N THR A 57 4.81 -8.29 16.63
CA THR A 57 5.80 -8.78 17.59
C THR A 57 7.21 -8.72 16.98
N GLU A 58 8.25 -8.70 17.81
CA GLU A 58 9.65 -8.74 17.34
C GLU A 58 9.93 -9.94 16.43
N LYS A 59 9.30 -11.08 16.74
CA LYS A 59 9.40 -12.30 15.94
C LYS A 59 8.82 -12.09 14.54
N GLU A 60 7.65 -11.45 14.43
CA GLU A 60 6.96 -11.19 13.18
C GLU A 60 7.68 -10.16 12.31
N CYS A 61 8.29 -9.15 12.93
CA CYS A 61 9.17 -8.19 12.26
C CYS A 61 10.42 -8.85 11.68
N SER A 62 10.92 -9.92 12.31
CA SER A 62 12.15 -10.61 11.92
C SER A 62 11.91 -11.77 10.94
N LEU A 63 10.66 -12.02 10.53
CA LEU A 63 10.35 -13.10 9.59
C LEU A 63 10.91 -12.81 8.20
N SER A 64 11.65 -13.78 7.67
CA SER A 64 12.11 -13.73 6.28
C SER A 64 10.92 -13.73 5.32
N GLY A 65 10.94 -12.81 4.35
CA GLY A 65 9.90 -12.71 3.32
C GLY A 65 8.66 -11.92 3.72
N GLY A 66 8.68 -11.24 4.88
CA GLY A 66 7.62 -10.29 5.27
C GLY A 66 7.56 -9.09 4.33
N ILE A 67 6.39 -8.82 3.75
CA ILE A 67 6.15 -7.77 2.77
C ILE A 67 4.91 -6.96 3.14
N VAL A 68 4.98 -5.65 3.02
CA VAL A 68 3.82 -4.76 2.91
C VAL A 68 3.41 -4.70 1.45
N HIS A 69 2.21 -5.18 1.16
CA HIS A 69 1.63 -5.20 -0.16
C HIS A 69 0.59 -4.07 -0.28
N PHE A 70 0.79 -3.21 -1.27
CA PHE A 70 -0.08 -2.11 -1.63
C PHE A 70 -0.82 -2.46 -2.91
N VAL A 71 -2.14 -2.34 -2.91
CA VAL A 71 -2.98 -2.54 -4.10
C VAL A 71 -3.75 -1.25 -4.35
N VAL A 72 -3.54 -0.66 -5.51
CA VAL A 72 -4.31 0.50 -5.98
C VAL A 72 -5.51 -0.04 -6.74
N MET A 73 -6.68 0.40 -6.33
CA MET A 73 -7.97 0.02 -6.90
C MET A 73 -8.72 1.28 -7.32
N ASP A 74 -9.47 1.19 -8.40
CA ASP A 74 -10.46 2.18 -8.78
C ASP A 74 -11.83 1.82 -8.22
N HIS A 75 -12.52 2.77 -7.59
CA HIS A 75 -13.82 2.53 -6.98
C HIS A 75 -14.97 2.86 -7.95
N ASP A 76 -15.65 1.82 -8.42
CA ASP A 76 -16.81 1.94 -9.30
C ASP A 76 -18.13 1.92 -8.52
N LEU A 77 -18.95 2.96 -8.71
CA LEU A 77 -20.27 3.03 -8.07
C LEU A 77 -21.28 2.00 -8.63
N MET A 78 -21.10 1.53 -9.86
CA MET A 78 -22.06 0.70 -10.59
C MET A 78 -21.55 -0.71 -10.88
N TRP A 79 -20.24 -0.93 -10.83
CA TRP A 79 -19.58 -2.18 -11.22
C TRP A 79 -18.63 -2.67 -10.10
N SER A 80 -17.86 -3.72 -10.38
CA SER A 80 -16.78 -4.16 -9.48
C SER A 80 -15.59 -3.20 -9.59
N ASN A 81 -14.98 -2.87 -8.46
CA ASN A 81 -13.76 -2.07 -8.42
C ASN A 81 -12.66 -2.66 -9.33
N ASP A 82 -12.07 -1.81 -10.16
CA ASP A 82 -11.02 -2.19 -11.09
C ASP A 82 -9.63 -2.18 -10.45
N PHE A 83 -8.81 -3.19 -10.76
CA PHE A 83 -7.42 -3.23 -10.32
C PHE A 83 -6.59 -2.24 -11.14
N GLU A 84 -5.96 -1.28 -10.47
CA GLU A 84 -5.20 -0.23 -11.13
C GLU A 84 -3.68 -0.48 -11.07
N GLY A 85 -3.19 -1.20 -10.06
CA GLY A 85 -1.79 -1.61 -9.91
C GLY A 85 -1.44 -2.12 -8.52
N GLU A 86 -0.28 -2.75 -8.37
CA GLU A 86 0.21 -3.21 -7.06
C GLU A 86 1.68 -2.82 -6.83
N ALA A 87 2.09 -2.72 -5.58
CA ALA A 87 3.47 -2.46 -5.19
C ALA A 87 3.82 -3.20 -3.90
N PHE A 88 5.11 -3.48 -3.73
CA PHE A 88 5.61 -4.29 -2.62
C PHE A 88 6.76 -3.58 -1.91
N LEU A 89 6.71 -3.58 -0.58
CA LEU A 89 7.79 -3.10 0.26
C LEU A 89 8.15 -4.18 1.28
N GLU A 90 9.38 -4.67 1.24
CA GLU A 90 9.83 -5.65 2.22
C GLU A 90 9.92 -5.00 3.61
N ILE A 91 9.41 -5.68 4.64
CA ILE A 91 9.34 -5.16 6.01
C ILE A 91 10.74 -4.82 6.52
N TRP A 92 11.76 -5.61 6.20
CA TRP A 92 13.14 -5.36 6.61
C TRP A 92 13.75 -4.06 6.05
N LYS A 93 13.19 -3.50 4.97
CA LYS A 93 13.60 -2.19 4.42
C LYS A 93 13.02 -1.02 5.20
N ILE A 94 12.04 -1.25 6.06
CA ILE A 94 11.45 -0.23 6.92
C ILE A 94 12.45 0.08 8.04
N THR A 95 12.97 1.30 8.03
CA THR A 95 13.94 1.79 9.00
C THR A 95 13.37 1.69 10.42
N GLY A 96 14.19 1.24 11.38
CA GLY A 96 13.82 1.13 12.80
C GLY A 96 13.47 -0.27 13.31
N ILE A 97 13.41 -1.28 12.43
CA ILE A 97 13.17 -2.68 12.84
C ILE A 97 14.45 -3.36 13.39
N ASN A 98 15.64 -2.77 13.19
CA ASN A 98 16.92 -3.42 13.55
C ASN A 98 18.02 -2.46 14.05
N THR A 99 17.66 -1.36 14.71
CA THR A 99 18.64 -0.40 15.24
C THR A 99 18.39 -0.14 16.71
N ASP A 100 19.36 -0.53 17.53
CA ASP A 100 19.48 -0.20 18.95
C ASP A 100 19.07 1.26 19.23
N ASN A 101 17.82 1.47 19.65
CA ASN A 101 17.30 2.61 20.40
C ASN A 101 17.79 4.04 20.04
N ARG A 102 18.26 4.29 18.82
CA ARG A 102 18.81 5.59 18.43
C ARG A 102 18.10 6.09 17.20
N VAL A 103 17.10 6.91 17.52
CA VAL A 103 16.46 7.91 16.67
C VAL A 103 15.62 7.28 15.56
N ALA A 104 14.33 7.59 15.56
CA ALA A 104 13.53 7.52 14.36
C ALA A 104 14.16 8.46 13.33
N ASP A 105 15.19 7.99 12.62
CA ASP A 105 15.73 8.65 11.45
C ASP A 105 14.54 8.97 10.55
N GLU A 106 14.48 10.21 10.08
CA GLU A 106 13.40 10.73 9.24
C GLU A 106 13.00 9.67 8.22
N LEU A 107 11.76 9.16 8.34
CA LEU A 107 11.22 8.19 7.39
C LEU A 107 11.26 8.85 6.01
N LYS A 108 12.28 8.50 5.22
CA LYS A 108 12.40 9.00 3.86
C LYS A 108 11.19 8.52 3.09
N GLN A 109 10.57 9.43 2.34
CA GLN A 109 9.54 9.05 1.39
C GLN A 109 10.16 8.09 0.37
N ILE A 110 9.55 6.91 0.24
CA ILE A 110 9.94 5.89 -0.75
C ILE A 110 8.97 5.97 -1.91
N GLU A 111 9.49 5.93 -3.14
CA GLU A 111 8.68 5.78 -4.34
C GLU A 111 8.72 4.31 -4.78
N LEU A 112 7.54 3.72 -4.97
CA LEU A 112 7.38 2.34 -5.43
C LEU A 112 6.74 2.36 -6.81
N ALA A 113 7.29 1.58 -7.74
CA ALA A 113 6.69 1.42 -9.06
C ALA A 113 5.47 0.49 -8.96
N LEU A 114 4.36 0.90 -9.57
CA LEU A 114 3.19 0.03 -9.71
C LEU A 114 3.45 -1.03 -10.77
N THR A 115 3.33 -2.29 -10.37
CA THR A 115 3.32 -3.44 -11.26
C THR A 115 1.90 -3.83 -11.62
N HIS A 116 1.76 -4.46 -12.78
CA HIS A 116 0.51 -5.01 -13.24
C HIS A 116 0.74 -6.48 -13.59
N PRO A 117 -0.12 -7.40 -13.11
CA PRO A 117 -0.07 -8.78 -13.54
C PRO A 117 -0.12 -8.83 -15.07
N LYS A 118 0.81 -9.57 -15.69
CA LYS A 118 0.71 -9.88 -17.11
C LYS A 118 -0.48 -10.82 -17.26
N GLY A 119 -1.49 -10.39 -18.01
CA GLY A 119 -2.62 -11.24 -18.41
C GLY A 119 -2.19 -12.41 -19.30
#